data_AF-A0A2T7KXP0-F1
#
_entry.id   AF-A0A2T7KXP0-F1
#
_cell.length_a   1.000
_cell.length_b   1.000
_cell.length_c   1.000
_cell.angle_alpha   90.00
_cell.angle_beta   90.00
_cell.angle_gamma   90.00
#
_symmetry.space_group_name_H-M   'P 1'
#
loop_
_entity.id
_entity.type
_entity.pdbx_description
1 polymer ?
#
loop_
_entity_poly.entity_id
_entity_poly.type
_entity_poly.pdbx_seq_one_letter_code
_entity_poly.pdbx_strand_id
1 'polypeptide(L)'
;MRGVPTATVKYYLRERLLPVATAREALAHVDDESLGRTIRLGAALWALPHGPTPDEEAPETATARAQVATLLTELGWSTTLELGELSPVYRSLVASVATLVRLGYPCDIGYLSRQARIMEQAAVHDLDEMETYPSEAEQVEKAVASAVLYEPLLMSLRRLAQSEESARR
;
A
#
# COMPACT_ATOMS: atom_id res chain seq x y z
N MET A 1 -27.04 10.23 7.17
CA MET A 1 -26.33 9.48 6.10
C MET A 1 -26.21 10.38 4.86
N ARG A 2 -25.12 11.13 4.75
CA ARG A 2 -24.65 11.64 3.44
C ARG A 2 -23.41 10.79 3.14
N GLY A 3 -23.55 9.92 2.15
CA GLY A 3 -22.50 8.98 1.76
C GLY A 3 -21.27 9.69 1.18
N VAL A 4 -20.21 8.90 1.04
CA VAL A 4 -18.93 9.21 0.39
C VAL A 4 -19.09 10.26 -0.73
N PRO A 5 -18.35 11.39 -0.70
CA PRO A 5 -18.36 12.39 -1.77
C PRO A 5 -18.33 11.74 -3.16
N THR A 6 -19.48 11.77 -3.82
CA THR A 6 -19.74 10.97 -5.03
C THR A 6 -18.87 11.41 -6.21
N ALA A 7 -18.21 12.58 -6.11
CA ALA A 7 -17.40 13.17 -7.17
C ALA A 7 -16.11 12.37 -7.42
N THR A 8 -15.43 11.89 -6.37
CA THR A 8 -14.12 11.24 -6.47
C THR A 8 -14.24 9.80 -6.98
N VAL A 9 -15.22 9.06 -6.47
CA VAL A 9 -15.58 7.74 -7.02
C VAL A 9 -16.02 7.86 -8.48
N LYS A 10 -16.86 8.86 -8.82
CA LYS A 10 -17.23 9.12 -10.22
C LYS A 10 -16.02 9.45 -11.09
N TYR A 11 -15.03 10.17 -10.56
CA TYR A 11 -13.79 10.47 -11.26
C TYR A 11 -12.98 9.18 -11.54
N TYR A 12 -12.76 8.31 -10.56
CA TYR A 12 -12.04 7.04 -10.77
C TYR A 12 -12.69 6.14 -11.82
N LEU A 13 -14.03 6.07 -11.78
CA LEU A 13 -14.80 5.30 -12.73
C LEU A 13 -14.77 5.93 -14.14
N ARG A 14 -14.82 7.26 -14.24
CA ARG A 14 -14.79 8.00 -15.51
C ARG A 14 -13.43 7.89 -16.19
N GLU A 15 -12.36 8.06 -15.43
CA GLU A 15 -10.98 8.01 -15.93
C GLU A 15 -10.44 6.56 -16.02
N ARG A 16 -11.26 5.55 -15.68
CA ARG A 16 -10.91 4.11 -15.68
C ARG A 16 -9.64 3.80 -14.85
N LEU A 17 -9.42 4.57 -13.80
CA LEU A 17 -8.27 4.40 -12.90
C LEU A 17 -8.42 3.16 -12.00
N LEU A 18 -9.66 2.67 -11.83
CA LEU A 18 -9.98 1.40 -11.20
C LEU A 18 -11.13 0.68 -11.92
N PRO A 19 -11.13 -0.66 -11.96
CA PRO A 19 -12.32 -1.42 -12.35
C PRO A 19 -13.51 -1.05 -11.45
N VAL A 20 -14.69 -0.92 -12.04
CA VAL A 20 -15.91 -0.53 -11.32
C VAL A 20 -16.23 -1.50 -10.18
N ALA A 21 -15.98 -2.80 -10.39
CA ALA A 21 -16.18 -3.83 -9.37
C ALA A 21 -15.28 -3.59 -8.15
N THR A 22 -13.99 -3.34 -8.38
CA THR A 22 -13.00 -3.05 -7.33
C THR A 22 -13.34 -1.80 -6.54
N ALA A 23 -13.73 -0.71 -7.22
CA ALA A 23 -14.15 0.50 -6.53
C ALA A 23 -15.41 0.27 -5.66
N ARG A 24 -16.37 -0.53 -6.14
CA ARG A 24 -17.58 -0.86 -5.38
C ARG A 24 -17.29 -1.76 -4.18
N GLU A 25 -16.39 -2.72 -4.31
CA GLU A 25 -15.97 -3.61 -3.23
C GLU A 25 -15.24 -2.84 -2.13
N ALA A 26 -14.30 -1.96 -2.52
CA ALA A 26 -13.63 -1.09 -1.56
C ALA A 26 -14.64 -0.24 -0.78
N LEU A 27 -15.59 0.41 -1.47
CA LEU A 27 -16.65 1.21 -0.84
C LEU A 27 -17.58 0.40 0.07
N ALA A 28 -17.87 -0.86 -0.28
CA ALA A 28 -18.73 -1.71 0.55
C ALA A 28 -18.10 -2.00 1.92
N HIS A 29 -16.78 -2.14 2.01
CA HIS A 29 -16.07 -2.28 3.29
C HIS A 29 -16.06 -0.99 4.13
N VAL A 30 -16.18 0.17 3.48
CA VAL A 30 -16.27 1.47 4.15
C VAL A 30 -17.61 1.65 4.84
N ASP A 31 -18.68 1.26 4.16
CA ASP A 31 -20.06 1.41 4.61
C ASP A 31 -20.47 0.32 5.62
N ASP A 32 -19.58 -0.63 5.95
CA ASP A 32 -19.84 -1.70 6.92
C ASP A 32 -19.71 -1.21 8.37
N GLU A 33 -20.78 -0.59 8.87
CA GLU A 33 -20.87 -0.07 10.25
C GLU A 33 -20.71 -1.15 11.34
N SER A 34 -20.69 -2.45 10.99
CA SER A 34 -20.46 -3.54 11.96
C SER A 34 -18.99 -3.71 12.34
N LEU A 35 -18.06 -3.11 11.59
CA LEU A 35 -16.62 -3.21 11.80
C LEU A 35 -16.04 -1.92 12.43
N GLY A 36 -15.01 -2.08 13.26
CA GLY A 36 -14.24 -0.95 13.78
C GLY A 36 -13.48 -0.19 12.68
N ARG A 37 -13.27 1.12 12.86
CA ARG A 37 -12.68 2.03 11.85
C ARG A 37 -11.39 1.50 11.19
N THR A 38 -10.42 1.05 11.99
CA THR A 38 -9.15 0.51 11.50
C THR A 38 -9.34 -0.70 10.59
N ILE A 39 -10.32 -1.55 10.90
CA ILE A 39 -10.65 -2.75 10.13
C ILE A 39 -11.29 -2.38 8.80
N ARG A 40 -12.24 -1.42 8.80
CA ARG A 40 -12.88 -0.92 7.56
C ARG A 40 -11.85 -0.34 6.59
N LEU A 41 -10.94 0.48 7.11
CA LEU A 41 -9.85 1.08 6.33
C LEU A 41 -8.94 -0.01 5.74
N GLY A 42 -8.52 -0.98 6.55
CA GLY A 42 -7.70 -2.11 6.10
C GLY A 42 -8.39 -2.94 5.01
N ALA A 43 -9.67 -3.28 5.20
CA ALA A 43 -10.45 -4.06 4.24
C ALA A 43 -10.68 -3.30 2.93
N ALA A 44 -10.97 -1.99 2.98
CA ALA A 44 -11.10 -1.16 1.80
C ALA A 44 -9.80 -1.09 0.99
N LEU A 45 -8.66 -0.96 1.66
CA LEU A 45 -7.35 -1.00 0.99
C LEU A 45 -7.05 -2.39 0.39
N TRP A 46 -7.42 -3.47 1.08
CA TRP A 46 -7.22 -4.84 0.60
C TRP A 46 -8.08 -5.21 -0.62
N ALA A 47 -9.17 -4.49 -0.87
CA ALA A 47 -10.00 -4.67 -2.06
C ALA A 47 -9.36 -4.05 -3.32
N LEU A 48 -8.39 -3.13 -3.18
CA LEU A 48 -7.75 -2.46 -4.30
C LEU A 48 -6.80 -3.41 -5.07
N PRO A 49 -6.38 -3.08 -6.30
CA PRO A 49 -5.40 -3.89 -7.01
C PRO A 49 -4.07 -3.92 -6.25
N HIS A 50 -3.58 -5.12 -5.96
CA HIS A 50 -2.29 -5.34 -5.33
C HIS A 50 -1.27 -5.78 -6.38
N GLY A 51 0.02 -5.67 -6.03
CA GLY A 51 1.11 -6.15 -6.87
C GLY A 51 1.14 -7.67 -7.01
N PRO A 52 2.25 -8.23 -7.51
CA PRO A 52 2.33 -9.64 -7.91
C PRO A 52 2.06 -10.57 -6.73
N THR A 53 1.47 -11.74 -7.00
CA THR A 53 1.38 -12.82 -6.02
C THR A 53 2.68 -13.63 -6.00
N PRO A 54 3.12 -14.12 -4.83
CA PRO A 54 4.32 -14.95 -4.74
C PRO A 54 4.11 -16.28 -5.47
N ASP A 55 5.19 -16.80 -6.04
CA ASP A 55 5.26 -18.17 -6.53
C ASP A 55 5.63 -19.08 -5.35
N GLU A 56 4.65 -19.79 -4.79
CA GLU A 56 4.84 -20.61 -3.59
C GLU A 56 5.78 -21.80 -3.82
N GLU A 57 6.05 -22.20 -5.07
CA GLU A 57 6.97 -23.28 -5.40
C GLU A 57 8.43 -22.80 -5.52
N ALA A 58 8.64 -21.49 -5.68
CA ALA A 58 9.96 -20.91 -5.86
C ALA A 58 10.74 -20.84 -4.52
N PRO A 59 12.00 -21.34 -4.45
CA PRO A 59 12.80 -21.27 -3.23
C PRO A 59 13.11 -19.83 -2.79
N GLU A 60 13.14 -18.87 -3.73
CA GLU A 60 13.32 -17.45 -3.44
C GLU A 60 12.16 -16.86 -2.63
N THR A 61 10.95 -17.42 -2.75
CA THR A 61 9.77 -16.99 -1.97
C THR A 61 9.97 -17.25 -0.48
N ALA A 62 10.52 -18.40 -0.10
CA ALA A 62 10.83 -18.70 1.29
C ALA A 62 11.90 -17.74 1.86
N THR A 63 12.92 -17.43 1.05
CA THR A 63 13.99 -16.48 1.41
C THR A 63 13.42 -15.08 1.60
N ALA A 64 12.61 -14.62 0.65
CA ALA A 64 11.95 -13.32 0.72
C ALA A 64 11.03 -13.19 1.94
N ARG A 65 10.27 -14.24 2.26
CA ARG A 65 9.39 -14.25 3.44
C ARG A 65 10.18 -14.10 4.75
N ALA A 66 11.31 -14.80 4.88
CA ALA A 66 12.18 -14.68 6.04
C ALA A 66 12.80 -13.27 6.16
N GLN A 67 13.20 -12.67 5.03
CA GLN A 67 13.72 -11.30 5.00
C GLN A 67 12.65 -10.27 5.39
N VAL A 68 11.43 -10.40 4.85
CA VAL A 68 10.31 -9.51 5.19
C VAL A 68 9.93 -9.67 6.67
N ALA A 69 9.85 -10.90 7.21
CA ALA A 69 9.56 -11.10 8.63
C ALA A 69 10.62 -10.46 9.54
N THR A 70 11.90 -10.59 9.18
CA THR A 70 13.01 -9.92 9.88
C THR A 70 12.86 -8.40 9.84
N LEU A 71 12.58 -7.84 8.65
CA LEU A 71 12.37 -6.40 8.45
C LEU A 71 11.25 -5.88 9.35
N LEU A 72 10.08 -6.51 9.33
CA LEU A 72 8.92 -6.07 10.12
C LEU A 72 9.20 -6.16 11.63
N THR A 73 9.98 -7.16 12.05
CA THR A 73 10.42 -7.31 13.45
C THR A 73 11.36 -6.17 13.85
N GLU A 74 12.38 -5.86 13.03
CA GLU A 74 13.35 -4.78 13.30
C GLU A 74 12.71 -3.39 13.35
N LEU A 75 11.67 -3.18 12.55
CA LEU A 75 10.91 -1.92 12.52
C LEU A 75 9.83 -1.85 13.61
N GLY A 76 9.54 -2.95 14.31
CA GLY A 76 8.48 -3.00 15.32
C GLY A 76 7.06 -2.93 14.75
N TRP A 77 6.87 -3.27 13.47
CA TRP A 77 5.56 -3.24 12.80
C TRP A 77 4.73 -4.50 13.14
N SER A 78 4.44 -4.72 14.42
CA SER A 78 3.81 -5.94 14.95
C SER A 78 2.47 -6.27 14.29
N THR A 79 1.60 -5.28 14.07
CA THR A 79 0.30 -5.50 13.42
C THR A 79 0.44 -6.06 12.00
N THR A 80 1.44 -5.61 11.24
CA THR A 80 1.68 -6.12 9.88
C THR A 80 2.24 -7.53 9.90
N LEU A 81 3.08 -7.84 10.90
CA LEU A 81 3.64 -9.17 11.11
C LEU A 81 2.55 -10.18 11.51
N GLU A 82 1.62 -9.78 12.38
CA GLU A 82 0.48 -10.59 12.81
C GLU A 82 -0.48 -10.90 11.64
N LEU A 83 -0.74 -9.92 10.79
CA LEU A 83 -1.57 -10.12 9.60
C LEU A 83 -0.88 -11.04 8.58
N GLY A 84 0.44 -10.86 8.38
CA GLY A 84 1.27 -11.72 7.53
C GLY A 84 0.60 -12.08 6.20
N GLU A 85 0.45 -13.38 5.95
CA GLU A 85 -0.13 -13.93 4.71
C GLU A 85 -1.58 -13.53 4.44
N LEU A 86 -2.34 -13.07 5.43
CA LEU A 86 -3.70 -12.56 5.21
C LEU A 86 -3.66 -11.26 4.40
N SER A 87 -2.61 -10.45 4.57
CA SER A 87 -2.47 -9.18 3.87
C SER A 87 -2.02 -9.37 2.42
N PRO A 88 -2.80 -8.91 1.41
CA PRO A 88 -2.37 -8.94 0.02
C PRO A 88 -1.15 -8.03 -0.24
N VAL A 89 -0.98 -6.95 0.54
CA VAL A 89 0.20 -6.07 0.49
C VAL A 89 1.46 -6.82 0.96
N TYR A 90 1.36 -7.58 2.05
CA TYR A 90 2.47 -8.42 2.54
C TYR A 90 2.91 -9.43 1.46
N ARG A 91 1.93 -10.15 0.87
CA ARG A 91 2.22 -11.12 -0.21
C ARG A 91 2.88 -10.44 -1.42
N SER A 92 2.42 -9.25 -1.79
CA SER A 92 3.02 -8.45 -2.87
C SER A 92 4.47 -8.04 -2.58
N LEU A 93 4.79 -7.68 -1.34
CA LEU A 93 6.16 -7.37 -0.93
C LEU A 93 7.04 -8.63 -1.03
N VAL A 94 6.57 -9.77 -0.51
CA VAL A 94 7.29 -11.06 -0.61
C VAL A 94 7.57 -11.41 -2.07
N ALA A 95 6.57 -11.32 -2.96
CA ALA A 95 6.73 -11.60 -4.39
C ALA A 95 7.75 -10.68 -5.08
N SER A 96 7.75 -9.40 -4.71
CA SER A 96 8.69 -8.41 -5.25
C SER A 96 10.12 -8.69 -4.80
N VAL A 97 10.32 -8.99 -3.51
CA VAL A 97 11.63 -9.36 -2.96
C VAL A 97 12.12 -10.67 -3.56
N ALA A 98 11.26 -11.69 -3.68
CA ALA A 98 11.60 -12.97 -4.31
C ALA A 98 12.05 -12.76 -5.78
N THR A 99 11.40 -11.86 -6.51
CA THR A 99 11.80 -11.52 -7.88
C THR A 99 13.18 -10.88 -7.92
N LEU A 100 13.50 -9.95 -7.01
CA LEU A 100 14.82 -9.32 -6.94
C LEU A 100 15.91 -10.35 -6.59
N VAL A 101 15.63 -11.25 -5.64
CA VAL A 101 16.53 -12.35 -5.25
C VAL A 101 16.80 -13.26 -6.45
N ARG A 102 15.75 -13.70 -7.14
CA ARG A 102 15.84 -14.58 -8.32
C ARG A 102 16.68 -13.96 -9.45
N LEU A 103 16.57 -12.65 -9.64
CA LEU A 103 17.30 -11.92 -10.67
C LEU A 103 18.72 -11.50 -10.23
N GLY A 104 19.11 -11.79 -8.98
CA GLY A 104 20.42 -11.42 -8.45
C GLY A 104 20.62 -9.91 -8.19
N TYR A 105 19.53 -9.14 -8.09
CA TYR A 105 19.63 -7.72 -7.75
C TYR A 105 19.82 -7.52 -6.24
N PRO A 106 20.67 -6.56 -5.81
CA PRO A 106 20.85 -6.25 -4.39
C PRO A 106 19.52 -5.86 -3.71
N CYS A 107 19.09 -6.66 -2.74
CA CYS A 107 17.89 -6.44 -1.93
C CYS A 107 18.11 -6.99 -0.52
N ASP A 108 19.20 -6.57 0.12
CA ASP A 108 19.51 -6.97 1.49
C ASP A 108 18.62 -6.25 2.52
N ILE A 109 18.67 -6.74 3.76
CA ILE A 109 17.90 -6.17 4.87
C ILE A 109 18.24 -4.70 5.14
N GLY A 110 19.47 -4.29 4.89
CA GLY A 110 19.92 -2.90 5.10
C GLY A 110 19.30 -1.95 4.07
N TYR A 111 19.21 -2.38 2.81
CA TYR A 111 18.49 -1.66 1.77
C TYR A 111 16.99 -1.58 2.09
N LEU A 112 16.38 -2.71 2.40
CA LEU A 112 14.95 -2.77 2.75
C LEU A 112 14.63 -1.88 3.96
N SER A 113 15.44 -1.92 5.02
CA SER A 113 15.27 -1.07 6.21
C SER A 113 15.35 0.42 5.89
N ARG A 114 16.29 0.84 5.03
CA ARG A 114 16.37 2.25 4.59
C ARG A 114 15.14 2.68 3.79
N GLN A 115 14.68 1.84 2.86
CA GLN A 115 13.46 2.14 2.10
C GLN A 115 12.23 2.20 2.99
N ALA A 116 12.09 1.23 3.91
CA ALA A 116 10.96 1.15 4.83
C ALA A 116 10.85 2.40 5.73
N ARG A 117 11.96 2.92 6.27
CA ARG A 117 11.95 4.16 7.06
C ARG A 117 11.53 5.41 6.26
N ILE A 118 11.90 5.48 4.98
CA ILE A 118 11.43 6.57 4.10
C ILE A 118 9.92 6.43 3.88
N MET A 119 9.43 5.21 3.64
CA MET A 119 8.01 4.96 3.46
C MET A 119 7.21 5.15 4.75
N GLU A 120 7.79 4.89 5.93
CA GLU A 120 7.19 5.18 7.22
C GLU A 120 6.94 6.68 7.39
N GLN A 121 7.91 7.52 7.02
CA GLN A 121 7.74 8.97 7.06
C GLN A 121 6.63 9.43 6.11
N ALA A 122 6.56 8.87 4.90
CA ALA A 122 5.48 9.16 3.96
C ALA A 122 4.11 8.76 4.55
N ALA A 123 4.01 7.55 5.10
CA ALA A 123 2.79 7.05 5.71
C ALA A 123 2.32 7.92 6.89
N VAL A 124 3.24 8.42 7.72
CA VAL A 124 2.89 9.36 8.80
C VAL A 124 2.26 10.64 8.22
N HIS A 125 2.89 11.26 7.21
CA HIS A 125 2.32 12.47 6.60
C HIS A 125 0.97 12.19 5.94
N ASP A 126 0.82 11.06 5.26
CA ASP A 126 -0.44 10.68 4.60
C ASP A 126 -1.57 10.49 5.61
N LEU A 127 -1.28 9.83 6.74
CA LEU A 127 -2.25 9.61 7.82
C LEU A 127 -2.56 10.90 8.59
N ASP A 128 -1.56 11.72 8.90
CA ASP A 128 -1.75 13.02 9.55
C ASP A 128 -2.64 13.93 8.70
N GLU A 129 -2.41 13.97 7.37
CA GLU A 129 -3.26 14.74 6.47
C GLU A 129 -4.67 14.15 6.38
N MET A 130 -4.81 12.82 6.38
CA MET A 130 -6.12 12.17 6.42
C MET A 130 -6.91 12.54 7.69
N GLU A 131 -6.27 12.63 8.85
CA GLU A 131 -6.93 13.00 10.11
C GLU A 131 -7.49 14.45 10.12
N THR A 132 -7.05 15.31 9.19
CA THR A 132 -7.60 16.67 9.05
C THR A 132 -9.02 16.70 8.45
N TYR A 133 -9.46 15.62 7.82
CA TYR A 133 -10.79 15.56 7.20
C TYR A 133 -11.89 15.38 8.27
N PRO A 134 -13.00 16.14 8.18
CA PRO A 134 -13.96 16.27 9.29
C PRO A 134 -14.90 15.08 9.46
N SER A 135 -14.98 14.15 8.50
CA SER A 135 -15.83 12.97 8.59
C SER A 135 -15.11 11.67 8.27
N GLU A 136 -15.53 10.57 8.91
CA GLU A 136 -14.98 9.23 8.63
C GLU A 136 -15.14 8.84 7.16
N ALA A 137 -16.24 9.25 6.52
CA ALA A 137 -16.48 8.98 5.10
C ALA A 137 -15.44 9.67 4.19
N GLU A 138 -15.07 10.92 4.50
CA GLU A 138 -14.05 11.65 3.75
C GLU A 138 -12.63 11.12 4.01
N GLN A 139 -12.34 10.69 5.25
CA GLN A 139 -11.07 10.05 5.57
C GLN A 139 -10.87 8.76 4.77
N VAL A 140 -11.91 7.94 4.67
CA VAL A 140 -11.82 6.70 3.90
C VAL A 140 -11.79 6.96 2.39
N GLU A 141 -12.49 7.98 1.90
CA GLU A 141 -12.33 8.43 0.51
C GLU A 141 -10.88 8.83 0.22
N LYS A 142 -10.25 9.59 1.13
CA LYS A 142 -8.84 9.96 1.02
C LYS A 142 -7.95 8.72 1.02
N ALA A 143 -8.23 7.69 1.81
CA ALA A 143 -7.47 6.44 1.77
C ALA A 143 -7.56 5.70 0.43
N VAL A 144 -8.76 5.64 -0.17
CA VAL A 144 -8.93 5.10 -1.53
C VAL A 144 -8.20 5.97 -2.55
N ALA A 145 -8.26 7.29 -2.39
CA ALA A 145 -7.53 8.23 -3.22
C ALA A 145 -6.02 8.05 -3.09
N SER A 146 -5.51 7.74 -1.90
CA SER A 146 -4.09 7.52 -1.66
C SER A 146 -3.55 6.42 -2.55
N ALA A 147 -4.24 5.28 -2.61
CA ALA A 147 -3.84 4.16 -3.45
C ALA A 147 -3.98 4.42 -4.96
N VAL A 148 -4.98 5.20 -5.40
CA VAL A 148 -5.28 5.37 -6.83
C VAL A 148 -4.57 6.58 -7.45
N LEU A 149 -4.45 7.66 -6.70
CA LEU A 149 -3.94 8.94 -7.18
C LEU A 149 -2.58 9.29 -6.59
N TYR A 150 -2.42 9.11 -5.28
CA TYR A 150 -1.19 9.54 -4.61
C TYR A 150 -0.05 8.54 -4.86
N GLU A 151 -0.30 7.23 -4.95
CA GLU A 151 0.73 6.25 -5.31
C GLU A 151 1.41 6.57 -6.67
N PRO A 152 0.68 6.78 -7.79
CA PRO A 152 1.31 7.22 -9.05
C PRO A 152 2.04 8.56 -8.95
N LEU A 153 1.49 9.51 -8.18
CA LEU A 153 2.12 10.80 -7.93
C LEU A 153 3.46 10.64 -7.21
N LEU A 154 3.51 9.87 -6.12
CA LEU A 154 4.71 9.60 -5.35
C LEU A 154 5.77 8.88 -6.18
N MET A 155 5.36 7.91 -6.99
CA MET A 155 6.25 7.23 -7.92
C MET A 155 6.83 8.18 -8.98
N SER A 156 6.05 9.15 -9.45
CA SER A 156 6.51 10.17 -10.39
C SER A 156 7.53 11.12 -9.74
N LEU A 157 7.25 11.59 -8.51
CA LEU A 157 8.17 12.41 -7.72
C LEU A 157 9.49 11.67 -7.46
N ARG A 158 9.43 10.38 -7.10
CA ARG A 158 10.62 9.54 -6.91
C ARG A 158 11.49 9.51 -8.17
N ARG A 159 10.89 9.33 -9.36
CA ARG A 159 11.62 9.31 -10.63
C ARG A 159 12.25 10.67 -10.97
N LEU A 160 11.54 11.76 -10.69
CA LEU A 160 12.09 13.12 -10.86
C LEU A 160 13.26 13.38 -9.91
N ALA A 161 13.14 12.98 -8.64
CA ALA A 161 14.22 13.11 -7.67
C ALA A 161 15.46 12.29 -8.06
N GLN A 162 15.27 11.08 -8.61
CA GLN A 162 16.37 10.29 -9.17
C GLN A 162 17.04 11.00 -10.35
N SER A 163 16.26 11.58 -11.27
CA SER A 163 16.79 12.33 -12.41
C SER A 163 17.61 13.55 -11.97
N GLU A 164 17.12 14.30 -10.99
CA GLU A 164 17.81 15.47 -10.44
C GLU A 164 19.11 15.07 -9.73
N GLU A 165 19.07 14.04 -8.88
CA GLU A 165 20.25 13.54 -8.18
C GLU A 165 21.29 12.97 -9.15
N SER A 166 20.87 12.30 -10.23
CA SER A 166 21.77 11.84 -11.28
C SER A 166 22.44 13.00 -12.02
N ALA A 167 21.76 14.14 -12.23
CA ALA A 167 22.34 15.31 -12.88
C ALA A 167 23.36 16.05 -12.01
N ARG A 168 23.26 15.91 -10.67
CA ARG A 168 24.17 16.54 -9.71
C ARG A 168 25.46 15.76 -9.45
N ARG A 169 25.50 14.47 -9.80
CA ARG A 169 26.65 13.58 -9.61
C ARG A 169 27.59 13.60 -10.80
#